data_AF-A0A7W5MY42-F1
#
_entry.id   AF-A0A7W5MY42-F1
#
_cell.length_a   1.000
_cell.length_b   1.000
_cell.length_c   1.000
_cell.angle_alpha   90.00
_cell.angle_beta   90.00
_cell.angle_gamma   90.00
#
_symmetry.space_group_name_H-M   'P 1'
#
loop_
_entity.id
_entity.type
_entity.pdbx_description
1 polymer ?
#
loop_
_entity_poly.entity_id
_entity_poly.type
_entity_poly.pdbx_seq_one_letter_code
_entity_poly.pdbx_strand_id
1 'polypeptide(L)'
;MRKFVLALVAAALVAPVMAPAIANAQPVNTPAVAAARHEVRRDRAEVRHDRREVAVARAHGNERAVRIAKHELRHDRRDMRHDRKVMHHKIRHAYRHHHG
;
A
#
# COMPACT_ATOMS: atom_id res chain seq x y z
N MET A 1 40.27 -21.61 46.74
CA MET A 1 39.31 -22.33 47.58
C MET A 1 37.97 -22.42 46.85
N ARG A 2 37.43 -23.65 46.73
CA ARG A 2 35.98 -24.02 46.66
C ARG A 2 35.11 -23.20 45.68
N LYS A 3 34.89 -23.64 44.43
CA LYS A 3 33.82 -24.59 44.00
C LYS A 3 32.55 -24.48 44.85
N PHE A 4 31.60 -23.65 44.42
CA PHE A 4 30.18 -23.69 44.82
C PHE A 4 29.36 -23.81 43.53
N VAL A 5 29.11 -25.04 43.09
CA VAL A 5 27.89 -25.82 43.33
C VAL A 5 26.68 -25.19 42.63
N LEU A 6 26.43 -25.76 41.45
CA LEU A 6 25.14 -25.91 40.79
C LEU A 6 23.97 -26.00 41.78
N ALA A 7 23.01 -25.10 41.65
CA ALA A 7 21.65 -25.28 42.18
C ALA A 7 20.69 -25.32 40.99
N LEU A 8 20.37 -26.55 40.57
CA LEU A 8 19.21 -26.88 39.73
C LEU A 8 17.96 -26.68 40.59
N VAL A 9 17.13 -25.70 40.23
CA VAL A 9 15.72 -25.66 40.67
C VAL A 9 14.85 -25.59 39.43
N ALA A 10 14.20 -26.72 39.16
CA ALA A 10 13.14 -26.87 38.19
C ALA A 10 11.82 -26.40 38.79
N ALA A 11 11.08 -25.55 38.06
CA ALA A 11 9.63 -25.29 38.15
C ALA A 11 9.37 -23.92 37.48
N ALA A 12 8.39 -23.68 36.62
CA ALA A 12 7.28 -24.46 36.11
C ALA A 12 7.01 -23.93 34.69
N LEU A 13 6.64 -24.81 33.78
CA LEU A 13 6.12 -24.46 32.45
C LEU A 13 4.79 -23.73 32.60
N VAL A 14 4.81 -22.41 32.73
CA VAL A 14 3.63 -21.59 32.43
C VAL A 14 3.66 -21.36 30.93
N ALA A 15 3.04 -22.28 30.18
CA ALA A 15 2.75 -22.06 28.78
C ALA A 15 1.84 -20.82 28.68
N PRO A 16 2.27 -19.72 28.04
CA PRO A 16 1.31 -18.74 27.58
C PRO A 16 0.47 -19.46 26.52
N VAL A 17 -0.82 -19.69 26.78
CA VAL A 17 -1.78 -19.99 25.72
C VAL A 17 -1.98 -18.70 24.92
N MET A 18 -0.93 -18.29 24.20
CA MET A 18 -0.91 -17.17 23.29
C MET A 18 -1.05 -17.75 21.90
N ALA A 19 -2.29 -18.05 21.52
CA ALA A 19 -2.62 -18.09 20.11
C ALA A 19 -2.93 -16.65 19.70
N PRO A 20 -2.01 -15.90 19.07
CA PRO A 20 -2.46 -14.77 18.29
C PRO A 20 -3.32 -15.35 17.17
N ALA A 21 -4.64 -15.19 17.27
CA ALA A 21 -5.52 -15.21 16.12
C ALA A 21 -5.27 -13.97 15.24
N ILE A 22 -4.00 -13.70 14.93
CA ILE A 22 -3.63 -12.95 13.75
C ILE A 22 -3.59 -14.02 12.66
N ALA A 23 -4.79 -14.45 12.26
CA ALA A 23 -4.94 -15.26 11.07
C ALA A 23 -4.18 -14.56 9.96
N ASN A 24 -3.11 -15.21 9.52
CA ASN A 24 -2.16 -14.80 8.50
C ASN A 24 -2.80 -13.94 7.41
N ALA A 25 -2.82 -12.61 7.58
CA ALA A 25 -3.08 -11.67 6.51
C ALA A 25 -1.80 -11.61 5.66
N GLN A 26 -1.44 -12.74 5.07
CA GLN A 26 -0.38 -12.82 4.09
C GLN A 26 -0.79 -11.88 2.95
N PRO A 27 0.01 -10.85 2.64
CA PRO A 27 -0.34 -9.91 1.58
C PRO A 27 -0.44 -10.71 0.28
N VAL A 28 -1.67 -10.84 -0.24
CA VAL A 28 -1.90 -11.53 -1.52
C VAL A 28 -1.14 -10.78 -2.61
N ASN A 29 -0.06 -11.39 -3.08
CA ASN A 29 0.91 -10.79 -3.98
C ASN A 29 0.96 -11.58 -5.29
N THR A 30 -0.15 -11.58 -6.01
CA THR A 30 -0.19 -12.16 -7.36
C THR A 30 0.43 -11.18 -8.36
N PRO A 31 0.98 -11.66 -9.50
CA PRO A 31 1.50 -10.78 -10.56
C PRO A 31 0.48 -9.72 -11.01
N ALA A 32 -0.81 -10.09 -11.09
CA ALA A 32 -1.88 -9.17 -11.44
C ALA A 32 -2.09 -8.04 -10.40
N VAL A 33 -2.00 -8.36 -9.11
CA VAL A 33 -2.07 -7.37 -8.02
C VAL A 33 -0.81 -6.48 -8.02
N ALA A 34 0.36 -7.05 -8.28
CA ALA A 34 1.61 -6.29 -8.40
C ALA A 34 1.57 -5.29 -9.56
N ALA A 35 1.10 -5.71 -10.74
CA ALA A 35 0.89 -4.83 -11.90
C ALA A 35 -0.08 -3.69 -11.58
N ALA A 36 -1.22 -3.99 -10.94
CA ALA A 36 -2.20 -2.97 -10.55
C ALA A 36 -1.68 -1.98 -9.51
N ARG A 37 -0.81 -2.42 -8.59
CA ARG A 37 -0.11 -1.53 -7.66
C ARG A 37 0.87 -0.61 -8.39
N HIS A 38 1.53 -1.13 -9.42
CA HIS A 38 2.44 -0.35 -10.25
C HIS A 38 1.70 0.73 -11.04
N GLU A 39 0.58 0.38 -11.69
CA GLU A 39 -0.34 1.31 -12.36
C GLU A 39 -0.74 2.46 -11.43
N VAL A 40 -1.33 2.16 -10.27
CA VAL A 40 -1.72 3.19 -9.28
C VAL A 40 -0.55 4.06 -8.81
N ARG A 41 0.66 3.50 -8.71
CA ARG A 41 1.86 4.26 -8.34
C ARG A 41 2.26 5.24 -9.43
N ARG A 42 2.16 4.82 -10.69
CA ARG A 42 2.43 5.65 -11.86
C ARG A 42 1.46 6.82 -11.94
N ASP A 43 0.15 6.55 -11.89
CA ASP A 43 -0.86 7.61 -11.96
C ASP A 43 -0.72 8.61 -10.80
N ARG A 44 -0.31 8.12 -9.62
CA ARG A 44 -0.03 8.99 -8.48
C ARG A 44 1.15 9.92 -8.75
N ALA A 45 2.16 9.48 -9.50
CA ALA A 45 3.28 10.31 -9.92
C ALA A 45 2.83 11.37 -10.93
N GLU A 46 2.00 10.99 -11.90
CA GLU A 46 1.41 11.87 -12.92
C GLU A 46 0.52 12.95 -12.27
N VAL A 47 -0.41 12.57 -11.39
CA VAL A 47 -1.21 13.53 -10.60
C VAL A 47 -0.35 14.50 -9.77
N ARG A 48 0.82 14.06 -9.29
CA ARG A 48 1.76 14.95 -8.57
C ARG A 48 2.46 15.91 -9.51
N HIS A 49 2.80 15.46 -10.71
CA HIS A 49 3.39 16.27 -11.76
C HIS A 49 2.42 17.39 -12.17
N ASP A 50 1.20 17.06 -12.56
CA ASP A 50 0.19 18.02 -13.00
C ASP A 50 -0.17 19.05 -11.92
N ARG A 51 -0.17 18.64 -10.65
CA ARG A 51 -0.33 19.59 -9.53
C ARG A 51 0.77 20.64 -9.51
N ARG A 52 2.00 20.26 -9.83
CA ARG A 52 3.12 21.20 -9.91
C ARG A 52 2.95 22.11 -11.11
N GLU A 53 2.54 21.58 -12.26
CA GLU A 53 2.28 22.40 -13.45
C GLU A 53 1.17 23.43 -13.22
N VAL A 54 0.08 23.06 -12.55
CA VAL A 54 -0.96 24.01 -12.12
C VAL A 54 -0.38 25.09 -11.21
N ALA A 55 0.51 24.73 -10.27
CA ALA A 55 1.14 25.68 -9.37
C ALA A 55 2.08 26.64 -10.11
N VAL A 56 2.88 26.14 -11.04
CA VAL A 56 3.78 26.93 -11.89
C VAL A 56 2.98 27.87 -12.80
N ALA A 57 1.96 27.36 -13.49
CA ALA A 57 1.09 28.18 -14.35
C ALA A 57 0.39 29.30 -13.57
N ARG A 58 -0.01 29.03 -12.31
CA ARG A 58 -0.56 30.05 -11.41
C ARG A 58 0.49 31.09 -11.02
N ALA A 59 1.70 30.67 -10.69
CA ALA A 59 2.79 31.58 -10.31
C ALA A 59 3.16 32.53 -11.45
N HIS A 60 3.07 32.07 -12.71
CA HIS A 60 3.28 32.90 -13.89
C HIS A 60 2.06 33.73 -14.32
N GLY A 61 0.92 33.66 -13.61
CA GLY A 61 -0.29 34.41 -13.95
C GLY A 61 -0.95 34.01 -15.28
N ASN A 62 -0.59 32.85 -15.85
CA ASN A 62 -1.12 32.41 -17.14
C ASN A 62 -2.40 31.59 -16.96
N GLU A 63 -3.55 32.27 -16.96
CA GLU A 63 -4.85 31.64 -16.76
C GLU A 63 -5.20 30.55 -17.78
N ARG A 64 -4.74 30.70 -19.03
CA ARG A 64 -4.95 29.69 -20.07
C ARG A 64 -4.18 28.42 -19.74
N ALA A 65 -2.92 28.53 -19.35
CA ALA A 65 -2.11 27.40 -18.92
C ALA A 65 -2.69 26.74 -17.66
N VAL A 66 -3.19 27.53 -16.69
CA VAL A 66 -3.88 26.99 -15.51
C VAL A 66 -5.10 26.17 -15.89
N ARG A 67 -5.88 26.61 -16.89
CA ARG A 67 -7.08 25.89 -17.33
C ARG A 67 -6.72 24.54 -17.95
N ILE A 68 -5.69 24.51 -18.80
CA ILE A 68 -5.18 23.31 -19.45
C ILE A 68 -4.63 22.33 -18.40
N ALA A 69 -3.71 22.78 -17.54
CA ALA A 69 -3.13 21.93 -16.48
C ALA A 69 -4.19 21.41 -15.48
N LYS A 70 -5.26 22.18 -15.22
CA LYS A 70 -6.39 21.71 -14.40
C LYS A 70 -7.24 20.67 -15.13
N HIS A 71 -7.30 20.68 -16.45
CA HIS A 71 -8.00 19.69 -17.25
C HIS A 71 -7.25 18.36 -17.21
N GLU A 72 -5.94 18.38 -17.46
CA GLU A 72 -5.04 17.22 -17.36
C GLU A 72 -5.08 16.62 -15.95
N LEU A 73 -4.91 17.45 -14.91
CA LEU A 73 -5.02 17.00 -13.53
C LEU A 73 -6.36 16.32 -13.19
N ARG A 74 -7.46 16.72 -13.87
CA ARG A 74 -8.76 16.08 -13.67
C ARG A 74 -8.83 14.73 -14.37
N HIS A 75 -8.24 14.62 -15.55
CA HIS A 75 -8.11 13.37 -16.30
C HIS A 75 -7.31 12.35 -15.51
N ASP A 76 -6.11 12.69 -15.07
CA ASP A 76 -5.22 11.78 -14.33
C ASP A 76 -5.80 11.36 -12.98
N ARG A 77 -6.56 12.24 -12.33
CA ARG A 77 -7.32 11.89 -11.12
C ARG A 77 -8.43 10.88 -11.38
N ARG A 78 -9.03 10.89 -12.57
CA ARG A 78 -10.06 9.94 -12.97
C ARG A 78 -9.43 8.58 -13.22
N ASP A 79 -8.29 8.55 -13.91
CA ASP A 79 -7.55 7.33 -14.22
C ASP A 79 -7.03 6.67 -12.94
N MET A 80 -6.38 7.43 -12.06
CA MET A 80 -5.96 6.94 -10.74
C MET A 80 -7.13 6.36 -9.93
N ARG A 81 -8.33 6.94 -10.03
CA ARG A 81 -9.53 6.40 -9.36
C ARG A 81 -9.99 5.11 -10.00
N HIS A 82 -9.92 4.98 -11.32
CA HIS A 82 -10.23 3.76 -12.05
C HIS A 82 -9.25 2.65 -11.66
N ASP A 83 -7.95 2.91 -11.72
CA ASP A 83 -6.91 1.92 -11.45
C ASP A 83 -6.92 1.47 -10.00
N ARG A 84 -7.24 2.37 -9.07
CA ARG A 84 -7.48 1.99 -7.68
C ARG A 84 -8.64 1.02 -7.53
N LYS A 85 -9.75 1.23 -8.25
CA LYS A 85 -10.90 0.29 -8.23
C LYS A 85 -10.51 -1.06 -8.83
N VAL A 86 -9.79 -1.06 -9.95
CA VAL A 86 -9.28 -2.27 -10.61
C VAL A 86 -8.34 -3.04 -9.66
N MET A 87 -7.39 -2.36 -9.00
CA MET A 87 -6.52 -2.94 -8.00
C MET A 87 -7.32 -3.59 -6.85
N HIS A 88 -8.32 -2.89 -6.30
CA HIS A 88 -9.18 -3.45 -5.25
C HIS A 88 -10.00 -4.66 -5.73
N HIS A 89 -10.41 -4.67 -6.99
CA HIS A 89 -11.08 -5.83 -7.58
C HIS A 89 -10.13 -7.01 -7.73
N LYS A 90 -8.92 -6.79 -8.29
CA LYS A 90 -7.87 -7.80 -8.44
C LYS A 90 -7.46 -8.40 -7.08
N ILE A 91 -7.31 -7.58 -6.04
CA ILE A 91 -7.01 -8.06 -4.67
C ILE A 91 -8.15 -8.95 -4.15
N ARG A 92 -9.40 -8.52 -4.27
CA ARG A 92 -10.56 -9.31 -3.81
C ARG A 92 -10.68 -10.64 -4.56
N HIS A 93 -10.48 -10.61 -5.88
CA HIS A 93 -10.47 -11.81 -6.71
C HIS A 93 -9.36 -12.76 -6.25
N ALA A 94 -8.14 -12.26 -6.07
CA ALA A 94 -7.02 -13.07 -5.64
C ALA A 94 -7.25 -13.70 -4.26
N TYR A 95 -7.81 -12.96 -3.28
CA TYR A 95 -8.20 -13.52 -1.99
C TYR A 95 -9.24 -14.64 -2.10
N ARG A 96 -10.27 -14.47 -2.94
CA ARG A 96 -11.33 -15.47 -3.12
C ARG A 96 -10.79 -16.80 -3.66
N HIS A 97 -9.85 -16.76 -4.58
CA HIS A 97 -9.27 -17.95 -5.19
C HIS A 97 -8.14 -18.59 -4.36
N HIS A 98 -7.59 -17.90 -3.38
CA HIS A 98 -6.53 -18.44 -2.51
C HIS A 98 -7.06 -19.20 -1.29
N HIS A 99 -8.35 -19.05 -0.96
CA HIS A 99 -9.01 -19.66 0.21
C HIS A 99 -10.19 -20.58 -0.17
N GLY A 100 -10.32 -20.92 -1.46
CA GLY A 100 -11.33 -21.85 -1.98
C GLY A 100 -10.74 -23.21 -2.29
#